data_AF-A0A7S4ICW2-F1
#
_entry.id   AF-A0A7S4ICW2-F1
#
_cell.length_a   1.000
_cell.length_b   1.000
_cell.length_c   1.000
_cell.angle_alpha   90.00
_cell.angle_beta   90.00
_cell.angle_gamma   90.00
#
_symmetry.space_group_name_H-M   'P 1'
#
loop_
_entity.id
_entity.type
_entity.pdbx_description
1 polymer ?
#
loop_
_entity_poly.entity_id
_entity_poly.type
_entity_poly.pdbx_seq_one_letter_code
_entity_poly.pdbx_strand_id
1 'polypeptide(L)'
;RPAPQIRLQPPFDDASGRRQYKCSPAPRFTRPVQHNFAEAESQHTQSSDLSCIQTFDLTSNLTKKEGRTIRKTECMIQYHLARMPMYGAHESPQFMKANEMKENIKNIEAKAKQRWELGHV
;
A
#
# COMPACT_ATOMS: atom_id res chain seq x y z
N ARG A 1 48.67 -13.40 -0.22
CA ARG A 1 48.68 -11.93 -0.42
C ARG A 1 48.01 -11.29 0.78
N PRO A 2 48.65 -10.37 1.52
CA PRO A 2 47.95 -9.61 2.56
C PRO A 2 46.96 -8.62 1.94
N ALA A 3 45.84 -8.36 2.63
CA ALA A 3 44.79 -7.44 2.21
C ALA A 3 45.27 -5.98 2.24
N PRO A 4 44.82 -5.11 1.32
CA PRO A 4 45.20 -3.70 1.35
C PRO A 4 44.61 -3.01 2.58
N GLN A 5 45.45 -2.40 3.40
CA GLN A 5 45.00 -1.52 4.47
C GLN A 5 44.39 -0.25 3.87
N ILE A 6 43.09 -0.05 4.09
CA ILE A 6 42.42 1.21 3.75
C ILE A 6 42.85 2.25 4.78
N ARG A 7 43.72 3.17 4.36
CA ARG A 7 44.12 4.33 5.15
C ARG A 7 42.98 5.35 5.15
N LEU A 8 42.15 5.34 6.20
CA LEU A 8 41.15 6.38 6.42
C LEU A 8 41.88 7.70 6.71
N GLN A 9 41.78 8.67 5.79
CA GLN A 9 42.26 10.02 6.05
C GLN A 9 41.36 10.69 7.10
N PRO A 10 41.92 11.47 8.05
CA PRO A 10 41.11 12.22 9.00
C PRO A 10 40.26 13.29 8.30
N PRO A 11 39.08 13.62 8.84
CA PRO A 11 38.25 14.69 8.30
C PRO A 11 38.99 16.02 8.40
N PHE A 12 38.90 16.84 7.35
CA PHE A 12 39.35 18.23 7.40
C PHE A 12 38.28 19.04 8.14
N ASP A 13 38.71 19.80 9.15
CA ASP A 13 37.85 20.77 9.83
C ASP A 13 37.76 22.04 8.98
N ASP A 14 36.59 22.31 8.41
CA ASP A 14 36.25 23.60 7.84
C ASP A 14 35.84 24.59 8.95
N ALA A 15 36.15 25.88 8.77
CA ALA A 15 36.02 26.95 9.76
C ALA A 15 34.59 27.23 10.28
N SER A 16 33.61 26.40 9.91
CA SER A 16 32.23 26.40 10.41
C SER A 16 31.95 25.29 11.45
N GLY A 17 32.95 24.46 11.80
CA GLY A 17 32.82 23.38 12.80
C GLY A 17 31.84 22.27 12.39
N ARG A 18 31.45 22.22 11.11
CA ARG A 18 30.44 21.30 10.60
C ARG A 18 31.14 20.14 9.91
N ARG A 19 31.28 19.00 10.60
CA ARG A 19 31.84 17.77 10.04
C ARG A 19 31.14 17.39 8.73
N GLN A 20 31.75 17.70 7.59
CA GLN A 20 31.29 17.26 6.29
C GLN A 20 31.96 15.93 5.96
N TYR A 21 31.24 14.84 6.18
CA TYR A 21 31.62 13.57 5.58
C TYR A 21 31.45 13.72 4.06
N LYS A 22 32.53 13.61 3.29
CA LYS A 22 32.44 13.35 1.84
C LYS A 22 31.78 12.00 1.67
N CYS A 23 30.45 11.98 1.60
CA CYS A 23 29.70 10.81 1.18
C CYS A 23 30.08 10.53 -0.28
N SER A 24 31.07 9.66 -0.49
CA SER A 24 31.34 9.10 -1.81
C SER A 24 30.05 8.50 -2.35
N PRO A 25 29.64 8.79 -3.59
CA PRO A 25 28.43 8.22 -4.17
C PRO A 25 28.51 6.69 -4.11
N ALA A 26 27.51 6.05 -3.51
CA ALA A 26 27.42 4.60 -3.49
C ALA A 26 27.39 4.07 -4.95
N PRO A 27 28.12 2.99 -5.28
CA PRO A 27 28.05 2.39 -6.60
C PRO A 27 26.61 1.92 -6.85
N ARG A 28 26.00 2.40 -7.94
CA ARG A 28 24.68 1.94 -8.36
C ARG A 28 24.77 0.47 -8.72
N PHE A 29 24.15 -0.39 -7.92
CA PHE A 29 23.97 -1.79 -8.24
C PHE A 29 22.94 -1.88 -9.38
N THR A 30 23.39 -1.76 -10.63
CA THR A 30 22.55 -2.02 -11.80
C THR A 30 22.23 -3.51 -11.80
N ARG A 31 21.03 -3.89 -11.38
CA ARG A 31 20.52 -5.24 -11.60
C ARG A 31 20.46 -5.49 -13.11
N PRO A 32 21.00 -6.60 -13.63
CA PRO A 32 20.76 -6.98 -15.01
C PRO A 32 19.27 -7.31 -15.17
N VAL A 33 18.65 -6.63 -16.12
CA VAL A 33 17.29 -6.90 -16.58
C VAL A 33 17.30 -8.30 -17.23
N GLN A 34 16.58 -9.24 -16.63
CA GLN A 34 16.16 -10.43 -17.37
C GLN A 34 14.77 -10.16 -17.93
N HIS A 35 14.73 -9.77 -19.20
CA HIS A 35 13.59 -10.03 -20.06
C HIS A 35 13.49 -11.54 -20.24
N ASN A 36 12.33 -12.12 -19.96
CA ASN A 36 11.76 -13.29 -20.65
C ASN A 36 10.40 -13.64 -20.03
N PHE A 37 9.32 -13.08 -20.59
CA PHE A 37 8.06 -13.81 -20.67
C PHE A 37 7.28 -13.26 -21.87
N ALA A 38 7.44 -13.94 -23.00
CA ALA A 38 6.61 -13.77 -24.18
C ALA A 38 5.60 -14.94 -24.23
N GLU A 39 4.48 -14.64 -24.87
CA GLU A 39 3.43 -15.54 -25.38
C GLU A 39 2.38 -16.03 -24.37
N ALA A 40 1.17 -15.48 -24.47
CA ALA A 40 0.19 -16.09 -25.37
C ALA A 40 -0.94 -15.10 -25.66
N GLU A 41 -1.15 -14.88 -26.95
CA GLU A 41 -2.30 -14.22 -27.53
C GLU A 41 -3.57 -15.02 -27.19
N SER A 42 -4.65 -14.33 -26.87
CA SER A 42 -5.98 -14.83 -27.17
C SER A 42 -6.86 -13.65 -27.55
N GLN A 43 -7.08 -13.53 -28.85
CA GLN A 43 -8.16 -12.74 -29.41
C GLN A 43 -9.45 -13.54 -29.31
N HIS A 44 -10.50 -12.99 -28.69
CA HIS A 44 -11.86 -13.35 -29.10
C HIS A 44 -12.87 -12.22 -28.86
N THR A 45 -13.17 -11.56 -29.99
CA THR A 45 -14.49 -11.15 -30.52
C THR A 45 -15.44 -10.21 -29.77
N GLN A 46 -16.03 -9.39 -30.65
CA GLN A 46 -17.04 -8.37 -30.49
C GLN A 46 -18.39 -8.86 -29.94
N SER A 47 -19.04 -7.93 -29.23
CA SER A 47 -20.49 -7.66 -29.19
C SER A 47 -21.46 -8.83 -29.14
N SER A 48 -22.04 -9.05 -27.96
CA SER A 48 -23.42 -9.49 -27.86
C SER A 48 -24.22 -8.40 -27.13
N ASP A 49 -25.22 -7.87 -27.83
CA ASP A 49 -26.27 -6.99 -27.32
C ASP A 49 -27.10 -7.74 -26.28
N LEU A 50 -26.53 -7.95 -25.11
CA LEU A 50 -27.21 -8.35 -23.90
C LEU A 50 -27.32 -7.07 -23.09
N SER A 51 -28.55 -6.66 -22.75
CA SER A 51 -28.78 -5.52 -21.87
C SER A 51 -27.88 -5.65 -20.65
N CYS A 52 -26.78 -4.90 -20.69
CA CYS A 52 -25.70 -4.95 -19.72
C CYS A 52 -26.35 -4.57 -18.39
N ILE A 53 -26.58 -5.57 -17.55
CA ILE A 53 -26.92 -5.31 -16.15
C ILE A 53 -25.72 -4.55 -15.63
N GLN A 54 -25.88 -3.24 -15.42
CA GLN A 54 -24.83 -2.38 -14.90
C GLN A 54 -24.48 -2.93 -13.52
N THR A 55 -23.41 -3.70 -13.42
CA THR A 55 -22.98 -4.28 -12.15
C THR A 55 -22.28 -3.19 -11.33
N PHE A 56 -22.62 -3.12 -10.05
CA PHE A 56 -21.94 -2.22 -9.13
C PHE A 56 -20.56 -2.80 -8.78
N ASP A 57 -19.51 -2.10 -9.18
CA ASP A 57 -18.15 -2.37 -8.72
C ASP A 57 -17.74 -1.36 -7.66
N LEU A 58 -17.39 -1.86 -6.47
CA LEU A 58 -16.97 -1.06 -5.33
C LEU A 58 -15.70 -0.26 -5.63
N THR A 59 -14.75 -0.83 -6.38
CA THR A 59 -13.43 -0.23 -6.54
C THR A 59 -13.45 0.99 -7.45
N SER A 60 -14.30 0.98 -8.48
CA SER A 60 -14.50 2.09 -9.41
C SER A 60 -15.37 3.22 -8.84
N ASN A 61 -16.31 2.92 -7.93
CA ASN A 61 -17.24 3.91 -7.35
C ASN A 61 -16.75 4.57 -6.05
N LEU A 62 -15.59 4.16 -5.55
CA LEU A 62 -14.93 4.80 -4.41
C LEU A 62 -14.18 6.06 -4.85
N THR A 63 -14.34 7.15 -4.10
CA THR A 63 -13.50 8.32 -4.33
C THR A 63 -12.05 8.03 -3.92
N LYS A 64 -11.08 8.74 -4.52
CA LYS A 64 -9.65 8.60 -4.17
C LYS A 64 -9.38 8.79 -2.67
N LYS A 65 -10.16 9.67 -2.01
CA LYS A 65 -10.05 9.92 -0.57
C LYS A 65 -10.57 8.73 0.24
N GLU A 66 -11.75 8.21 -0.10
CA GLU A 66 -12.35 7.06 0.57
C GLU A 66 -11.49 5.79 0.41
N GLY A 67 -10.98 5.52 -0.80
CA GLY A 67 -10.09 4.39 -1.03
C GLY A 67 -8.80 4.46 -0.20
N ARG A 68 -8.22 5.65 0.01
CA ARG A 68 -7.08 5.83 0.92
C ARG A 68 -7.47 5.59 2.37
N THR A 69 -8.64 6.07 2.79
CA THR A 69 -9.15 5.86 4.15
C THR A 69 -9.39 4.39 4.43
N ILE A 70 -10.05 3.65 3.53
CA ILE A 70 -10.29 2.21 3.67
C ILE A 70 -8.97 1.47 3.88
N ARG A 71 -7.98 1.67 3.01
CA ARG A 71 -6.66 1.02 3.13
C ARG A 71 -5.98 1.32 4.47
N LYS A 72 -6.04 2.58 4.93
CA LYS A 72 -5.48 2.96 6.23
C LYS A 72 -6.20 2.25 7.37
N THR A 73 -7.53 2.22 7.32
CA THR A 73 -8.36 1.56 8.33
C THR A 73 -8.14 0.05 8.36
N GLU A 74 -8.00 -0.60 7.20
CA GLU A 74 -7.66 -2.03 7.08
C GLU A 74 -6.33 -2.36 7.77
N CYS A 75 -5.29 -1.55 7.54
CA CYS A 75 -4.02 -1.71 8.25
C CYS A 75 -4.18 -1.55 9.77
N MET A 76 -5.04 -0.64 10.23
CA MET A 76 -5.30 -0.44 11.66
C MET A 76 -6.10 -1.59 12.27
N ILE A 77 -7.05 -2.18 11.55
CA ILE A 77 -7.76 -3.38 11.99
C ILE A 77 -6.76 -4.49 12.28
N GLN A 78 -5.85 -4.79 11.35
CA GLN A 78 -4.81 -5.80 11.54
C GLN A 78 -3.91 -5.47 12.75
N TYR A 79 -3.52 -4.21 12.91
CA TYR A 79 -2.74 -3.75 14.06
C TYR A 79 -3.43 -4.00 15.40
N HIS A 80 -4.75 -3.80 15.49
CA HIS A 80 -5.53 -4.04 16.70
C HIS A 80 -5.73 -5.54 16.95
N LEU A 81 -6.06 -6.30 15.91
CA LEU A 81 -6.23 -7.76 16.02
C LEU A 81 -4.95 -8.45 16.49
N ALA A 82 -3.78 -8.02 15.98
CA ALA A 82 -2.49 -8.57 16.38
C ALA A 82 -2.12 -8.32 17.86
N ARG A 83 -2.79 -7.36 18.52
CA ARG A 83 -2.58 -7.02 19.94
C ARG A 83 -3.64 -7.62 20.85
N MET A 84 -4.55 -8.42 20.32
CA MET A 84 -5.59 -9.03 21.14
C MET A 84 -4.98 -10.02 22.14
N PRO A 85 -5.46 -10.05 23.39
CA PRO A 85 -5.04 -11.06 24.35
C PRO A 85 -5.46 -12.46 23.88
N MET A 86 -4.69 -13.49 24.25
CA MET A 86 -5.00 -14.88 23.87
C MET A 86 -6.32 -15.38 24.49
N TYR A 87 -6.63 -14.95 25.71
CA TYR A 87 -7.88 -15.28 26.40
C TYR A 87 -8.79 -14.05 26.47
N GLY A 88 -10.11 -14.25 26.34
CA GLY A 88 -11.09 -13.14 26.38
C GLY A 88 -11.00 -12.18 25.18
N ALA A 89 -10.48 -12.65 24.05
CA ALA A 89 -10.15 -11.80 22.90
C ALA A 89 -11.34 -10.98 22.39
N HIS A 90 -12.55 -11.55 22.38
CA HIS A 90 -13.77 -10.90 21.90
C HIS A 90 -14.30 -9.78 22.81
N GLU A 91 -13.95 -9.78 24.10
CA GLU A 91 -14.35 -8.73 25.05
C GLU A 91 -13.29 -7.63 25.16
N SER A 92 -12.14 -7.84 24.53
CA SER A 92 -11.01 -6.92 24.61
C SER A 92 -11.33 -5.57 23.95
N PRO A 93 -10.80 -4.46 24.49
CA PRO A 93 -10.97 -3.14 23.89
C PRO A 93 -10.36 -3.06 22.48
N GLN A 94 -9.36 -3.90 22.17
CA GLN A 94 -8.76 -4.00 20.85
C GLN A 94 -9.75 -4.59 19.83
N PHE A 95 -10.51 -5.62 20.21
CA PHE A 95 -11.53 -6.22 19.35
C PHE A 95 -12.69 -5.24 19.09
N MET A 96 -13.14 -4.54 20.12
CA MET A 96 -14.18 -3.50 19.98
C MET A 96 -13.76 -2.41 19.00
N LYS A 97 -12.53 -1.89 19.11
CA LYS A 97 -11.98 -0.91 18.16
C LYS A 97 -11.85 -1.48 16.74
N ALA A 98 -11.43 -2.73 16.60
CA ALA A 98 -11.34 -3.38 15.30
C ALA A 98 -12.73 -3.51 14.64
N ASN A 99 -13.78 -3.82 15.41
CA ASN A 99 -15.14 -3.88 14.92
C ASN A 99 -15.69 -2.50 14.53
N GLU A 100 -15.46 -1.48 15.36
CA GLU A 100 -15.82 -0.10 15.02
C GLU A 100 -15.20 0.32 13.67
N MET A 101 -13.94 -0.02 13.45
CA MET A 101 -13.26 0.24 12.18
C MET A 101 -13.87 -0.52 10.99
N LYS A 102 -14.31 -1.78 11.20
CA LYS A 102 -15.03 -2.54 10.16
C LYS A 102 -16.37 -1.89 9.82
N GLU A 103 -17.13 -1.45 10.82
CA GLU A 103 -18.38 -0.73 10.60
C GLU A 103 -18.14 0.60 9.86
N ASN A 104 -17.04 1.30 10.15
CA ASN A 104 -16.67 2.50 9.41
C ASN A 104 -16.39 2.22 7.93
N ILE A 105 -15.74 1.10 7.59
CA ILE A 105 -15.54 0.70 6.18
C ILE A 105 -16.88 0.40 5.51
N LYS A 106 -17.76 -0.38 6.16
CA LYS A 106 -19.11 -0.68 5.64
C LYS A 106 -19.92 0.59 5.38
N ASN A 107 -19.83 1.57 6.27
CA ASN A 107 -20.51 2.87 6.09
C ASN A 107 -19.99 3.63 4.87
N ILE A 108 -18.70 3.53 4.55
CA ILE A 108 -18.12 4.14 3.34
C ILE A 108 -18.62 3.40 2.09
N GLU A 109 -18.62 2.07 2.11
CA GLU A 109 -19.11 1.25 1.01
C GLU A 109 -20.61 1.48 0.75
N ALA A 110 -21.41 1.57 1.80
CA ALA A 110 -22.84 1.88 1.71
C ALA A 110 -23.08 3.27 1.11
N LYS A 111 -22.29 4.28 1.50
CA LYS A 111 -22.35 5.62 0.88
C LYS A 111 -21.97 5.57 -0.60
N ALA A 112 -20.95 4.81 -0.97
CA ALA A 112 -20.56 4.65 -2.37
C ALA A 112 -21.68 3.98 -3.19
N LYS A 113 -22.33 2.95 -2.62
CA LYS A 113 -23.48 2.29 -3.24
C LYS A 113 -24.68 3.24 -3.40
N GLN A 114 -25.00 4.02 -2.37
CA GLN A 114 -26.08 5.02 -2.44
C GLN A 114 -25.83 6.06 -3.53
N ARG A 115 -24.59 6.56 -3.68
CA ARG A 115 -24.26 7.49 -4.77
C ARG A 115 -24.45 6.88 -6.15
N TRP A 116 -24.09 5.61 -6.31
CA TRP A 116 -24.27 4.88 -7.56
C TRP A 116 -25.76 4.68 -7.89
N GLU A 117 -26.58 4.29 -6.91
CA GLU A 117 -28.03 4.14 -7.07
C GLU A 117 -28.73 5.47 -7.41
N LEU A 118 -28.23 6.59 -6.88
CA LEU A 118 -28.74 7.94 -7.18
C LEU A 118 -28.25 8.50 -8.52
N GLY A 119 -27.36 7.80 -9.24
CA GLY A 119 -26.79 8.27 -10.50
C GLY A 119 -25.83 9.45 -10.38
N HIS A 120 -25.32 9.73 -9.18
CA HIS A 120 -24.30 10.77 -8.93
C HIS A 120 -22.88 10.18 -9.06
N VAL A 121 -22.54 9.71 -10.26
CA VAL A 121 -21.19 9.23 -10.62
C VAL A 121 -20.47 10.28 -11.47
#